data_AF-A0A0H4I2G2-F1
#
_entry.id   AF-A0A0H4I2G2-F1
#
_cell.length_a   1.000
_cell.length_b   1.000
_cell.length_c   1.000
_cell.angle_alpha   90.00
_cell.angle_beta   90.00
_cell.angle_gamma   90.00
#
_symmetry.space_group_name_H-M   'P 1'
#
loop_
_entity.id
_entity.type
_entity.pdbx_description
1 polymer ?
#
loop_
_entity_poly.entity_id
_entity_poly.type
_entity_poly.pdbx_seq_one_letter_code
_entity_poly.pdbx_strand_id
1 'polypeptide(L)'
;MRLDHILNQIDFGKLRPMERTRYINRIKNVVSVIEERFPHVQRPEQIQLKHAQYYRNIWLPAHSPSMRTQDEHMRALGLLVRALGRDDSWLGKLGLTSHSSTGGRPTQIKIRNSRKHYR
;
A
#
# COMPACT_ATOMS: atom_id res chain seq x y z
N MET A 1 -2.36 14.88 -4.19
CA MET A 1 -2.98 13.79 -4.99
C MET A 1 -4.34 13.34 -4.42
N ARG A 2 -5.36 13.08 -5.26
CA ARG A 2 -6.68 12.53 -4.81
C ARG A 2 -6.64 11.00 -4.69
N LEU A 3 -7.12 10.44 -3.57
CA LEU A 3 -7.04 9.00 -3.26
C LEU A 3 -8.39 8.30 -3.09
N ASP A 4 -9.51 9.01 -3.26
CA ASP A 4 -10.83 8.50 -2.94
C ASP A 4 -11.17 7.21 -3.71
N HIS A 5 -10.82 7.17 -5.00
CA HIS A 5 -11.01 5.97 -5.82
C HIS A 5 -10.22 4.77 -5.28
N ILE A 6 -8.95 4.95 -4.91
CA ILE A 6 -8.09 3.90 -4.37
C ILE A 6 -8.60 3.40 -3.01
N LEU A 7 -8.98 4.31 -2.12
CA LEU A 7 -9.50 3.95 -0.81
C LEU A 7 -10.84 3.20 -0.91
N ASN A 8 -11.66 3.50 -1.92
CA ASN A 8 -12.90 2.77 -2.19
C ASN A 8 -12.69 1.33 -2.67
N GLN A 9 -11.53 1.03 -3.25
CA GLN A 9 -11.16 -0.35 -3.63
C GLN A 9 -10.75 -1.20 -2.43
N ILE A 10 -10.47 -0.61 -1.27
CA ILE A 10 -10.03 -1.33 -0.08
C ILE A 10 -11.24 -1.59 0.82
N ASP A 11 -11.52 -2.86 1.08
CA ASP A 11 -12.56 -3.26 2.02
C ASP A 11 -12.02 -3.28 3.46
N PHE A 12 -12.37 -2.22 4.20
CA PHE A 12 -12.07 -2.09 5.62
C PHE A 12 -13.18 -2.65 6.54
N GLY A 13 -14.20 -3.34 5.99
CA GLY A 13 -15.41 -3.69 6.73
C GLY A 13 -15.21 -4.55 7.99
N LYS A 14 -14.08 -5.26 8.11
CA LYS A 14 -13.74 -6.08 9.29
C LYS A 14 -12.87 -5.35 10.33
N LEU A 15 -12.50 -4.09 10.08
CA LEU A 15 -11.66 -3.29 10.98
C LEU A 15 -12.50 -2.41 11.89
N ARG A 16 -11.98 -2.12 13.09
CA ARG A 16 -12.55 -1.08 13.94
C ARG A 16 -12.33 0.31 13.31
N PRO A 17 -13.18 1.30 13.59
CA PRO A 17 -13.04 2.65 13.03
C PRO A 17 -11.65 3.27 13.22
N MET A 18 -11.05 3.14 14.41
CA MET A 18 -9.70 3.64 14.68
C MET A 18 -8.61 2.95 13.84
N GLU A 19 -8.74 1.63 13.65
CA GLU A 19 -7.81 0.86 12.84
C GLU A 19 -7.91 1.24 11.37
N ARG A 20 -9.14 1.42 10.86
CA ARG A 20 -9.41 1.94 9.52
C ARG A 20 -8.75 3.30 9.31
N THR A 21 -8.97 4.25 10.22
CA THR A 21 -8.35 5.58 10.14
C THR A 21 -6.82 5.50 10.12
N ARG A 22 -6.23 4.61 10.93
CA ARG A 22 -4.79 4.39 10.95
C ARG A 22 -4.26 3.90 9.60
N TYR A 23 -4.91 2.93 8.97
CA TYR A 23 -4.51 2.46 7.63
C TYR A 23 -4.66 3.55 6.56
N ILE A 24 -5.76 4.30 6.57
CA ILE A 24 -5.98 5.41 5.64
C ILE A 24 -4.88 6.46 5.78
N ASN A 25 -4.55 6.86 7.01
CA ASN A 25 -3.50 7.85 7.26
C ASN A 25 -2.13 7.37 6.80
N ARG A 26 -1.83 6.08 6.95
CA ARG A 26 -0.57 5.51 6.45
C ARG A 26 -0.52 5.47 4.93
N ILE A 27 -1.60 5.09 4.26
CA ILE A 27 -1.68 5.14 2.79
C ILE A 27 -1.49 6.58 2.30
N LYS A 28 -2.14 7.55 2.95
CA LYS A 28 -1.94 8.98 2.67
C LYS A 28 -0.50 9.42 2.87
N ASN A 29 0.16 8.99 3.94
CA ASN A 29 1.57 9.29 4.18
C ASN A 29 2.48 8.72 3.09
N VAL A 30 2.29 7.46 2.70
CA VAL A 30 3.05 6.83 1.59
C VAL A 30 2.94 7.68 0.32
N VAL A 31 1.71 8.08 -0.03
CA VAL A 31 1.45 8.88 -1.22
C VAL A 31 2.03 10.27 -1.11
N SER A 32 1.91 10.92 0.05
CA SER A 32 2.48 12.25 0.30
C SER A 32 3.99 12.26 0.11
N VAL A 33 4.68 11.24 0.62
CA VAL A 33 6.14 11.10 0.46
C VAL A 33 6.52 10.89 -1.00
N ILE A 34 5.73 10.12 -1.74
CA ILE A 34 5.95 9.91 -3.18
C ILE A 34 5.71 11.21 -3.95
N GLU A 35 4.64 11.94 -3.64
CA GLU A 35 4.29 13.22 -4.29
C GLU A 35 5.37 14.28 -4.05
N GLU A 36 5.89 14.37 -2.82
CA GLU A 36 6.99 15.28 -2.46
C GLU A 36 8.29 14.93 -3.19
N ARG A 37 8.65 13.63 -3.24
CA ARG A 37 9.89 13.20 -3.90
C ARG A 37 9.80 13.24 -5.42
N PHE A 38 8.62 12.97 -5.99
CA PHE A 38 8.40 12.81 -7.42
C PHE A 38 7.26 13.74 -7.88
N PRO A 39 7.53 15.05 -8.08
CA PRO A 39 6.48 16.02 -8.42
C PRO A 39 5.73 15.74 -9.73
N HIS A 40 6.31 14.91 -10.61
CA HIS A 40 5.68 14.46 -11.85
C HIS A 40 4.58 13.40 -11.63
N VAL A 41 4.48 12.83 -10.43
CA VAL A 41 3.47 11.85 -10.04
C VAL A 41 2.30 12.57 -9.39
N GLN A 42 1.37 13.07 -10.20
CA GLN A 42 0.21 13.85 -9.77
C GLN A 42 -1.02 12.98 -9.50
N ARG A 43 -1.05 11.77 -10.05
CA ARG A 43 -2.17 10.82 -9.92
C ARG A 43 -1.72 9.48 -9.34
N PRO A 44 -2.57 8.77 -8.57
CA PRO A 44 -2.20 7.48 -7.98
C PRO A 44 -1.80 6.45 -9.04
N GLU A 45 -2.43 6.49 -10.22
CA GLU A 45 -2.17 5.58 -11.33
C GLU A 45 -0.80 5.80 -11.98
N GLN A 46 -0.12 6.91 -11.68
CA GLN A 46 1.27 7.16 -12.09
C GLN A 46 2.30 6.58 -11.12
N ILE A 47 1.85 6.04 -9.98
CA ILE A 47 2.75 5.36 -9.04
C ILE A 47 3.29 4.10 -9.72
N GLN A 48 4.61 4.10 -9.92
CA GLN A 48 5.41 3.03 -10.47
C GLN A 48 6.16 2.28 -9.36
N LEU A 49 6.65 1.09 -9.69
CA LEU A 49 7.41 0.26 -8.75
C LEU A 49 8.59 1.01 -8.14
N LYS A 50 9.30 1.81 -8.93
CA LYS A 50 10.44 2.62 -8.46
C LYS A 50 10.06 3.59 -7.33
N HIS A 51 8.83 4.13 -7.33
CA HIS A 51 8.35 5.02 -6.29
C HIS A 51 8.05 4.25 -4.99
N ALA A 52 7.44 3.08 -5.11
CA ALA A 52 7.21 2.18 -3.98
C ALA A 52 8.54 1.66 -3.38
N GLN A 53 9.52 1.35 -4.23
CA GLN A 53 10.87 0.97 -3.81
C GLN A 53 11.61 2.12 -3.13
N TYR A 54 11.49 3.36 -3.62
CA TYR A 54 12.03 4.53 -2.93
C TYR A 54 11.45 4.65 -1.52
N TYR A 55 10.12 4.54 -1.39
CA TYR A 55 9.48 4.62 -0.08
C TYR A 55 10.01 3.54 0.88
N ARG A 56 10.03 2.28 0.43
CA ARG A 56 10.51 1.13 1.23
C ARG A 56 11.98 1.24 1.60
N ASN A 57 12.85 1.50 0.63
CA ASN A 57 14.29 1.32 0.78
C ASN A 57 15.00 2.56 1.31
N ILE A 58 14.43 3.76 1.09
CA ILE A 58 15.08 5.03 1.41
C ILE A 58 14.32 5.77 2.50
N TRP A 59 13.03 6.06 2.27
CA TRP A 59 12.29 6.90 3.21
C TRP A 59 11.96 6.17 4.51
N LEU A 60 11.42 4.95 4.42
CA LEU A 60 10.93 4.20 5.58
C LEU A 60 12.01 3.90 6.63
N PRO A 61 13.22 3.41 6.28
CA PRO A 61 14.27 3.14 7.25
C PRO A 61 14.81 4.42 7.90
N ALA A 62 14.82 5.53 7.17
CA ALA A 62 15.28 6.82 7.68
C ALA A 62 14.29 7.50 8.64
N HIS A 63 12.98 7.22 8.51
CA HIS A 63 11.92 7.94 9.25
C HIS A 63 11.16 7.08 10.26
N SER A 64 11.39 5.76 10.30
CA SER A 64 10.72 4.86 11.24
C SER A 64 11.74 3.99 11.96
N PRO A 65 12.11 4.30 13.22
CA PRO A 65 13.11 3.54 13.95
C PRO A 65 12.61 2.18 14.45
N SER A 66 11.29 2.01 14.62
CA SER A 66 10.71 0.75 15.09
C SER A 66 10.35 -0.20 13.95
N MET A 67 10.83 -1.43 14.02
CA MET A 67 10.45 -2.51 13.10
C MET A 67 8.93 -2.71 13.02
N ARG A 68 8.22 -2.58 14.15
CA ARG A 68 6.75 -2.70 14.18
C ARG A 68 6.08 -1.61 13.34
N THR A 69 6.56 -0.38 13.45
CA THR A 69 6.05 0.74 12.65
C THR A 69 6.37 0.52 11.18
N GLN A 70 7.58 0.06 10.86
CA GLN A 70 7.95 -0.28 9.48
C GLN A 70 7.02 -1.34 8.88
N ASP A 71 6.75 -2.44 9.59
CA ASP A 71 5.84 -3.49 9.14
C ASP A 71 4.43 -2.97 8.84
N GLU A 72 3.92 -2.08 9.69
CA GLU A 72 2.62 -1.48 9.50
C GLU A 72 2.56 -0.55 8.27
N HIS A 73 3.64 0.19 8.01
CA HIS A 73 3.79 1.00 6.79
C HIS A 73 3.93 0.11 5.55
N MET A 74 4.66 -1.00 5.65
CA MET A 74 4.80 -1.99 4.59
C MET A 74 3.45 -2.65 4.25
N ARG A 75 2.61 -2.94 5.25
CA ARG A 75 1.22 -3.40 5.02
C ARG A 75 0.39 -2.36 4.29
N ALA A 76 0.50 -1.09 4.66
CA ALA A 76 -0.19 0.00 3.98
C ALA A 76 0.28 0.17 2.52
N LEU A 77 1.59 0.06 2.28
CA LEU A 77 2.17 0.07 0.93
C LEU A 77 1.64 -1.10 0.09
N GLY A 78 1.55 -2.30 0.66
CA GLY A 78 0.97 -3.47 -0.01
C GLY A 78 -0.49 -3.28 -0.39
N LEU A 79 -1.29 -2.69 0.52
CA LEU A 79 -2.69 -2.36 0.22
C LEU A 79 -2.81 -1.34 -0.92
N LEU A 80 -1.96 -0.31 -0.93
CA LEU A 80 -1.92 0.68 -2.00
C LEU A 80 -1.61 0.02 -3.36
N VAL A 81 -0.56 -0.82 -3.42
CA VAL A 81 -0.16 -1.53 -4.66
C VAL A 81 -1.29 -2.42 -5.19
N ARG A 82 -1.96 -3.17 -4.29
CA ARG A 82 -3.09 -4.02 -4.69
C ARG A 82 -4.32 -3.21 -5.11
N ALA A 83 -4.62 -2.11 -4.41
CA ALA A 83 -5.73 -1.21 -4.74
C ALA A 83 -5.53 -0.47 -6.06
N LEU A 84 -4.27 -0.23 -6.46
CA LEU A 84 -3.90 0.29 -7.78
C LEU A 84 -4.03 -0.77 -8.90
N GLY A 85 -4.37 -2.02 -8.58
CA GLY A 85 -4.46 -3.11 -9.55
C GLY A 85 -3.11 -3.46 -10.18
N ARG A 86 -2.00 -3.23 -9.47
CA ARG A 86 -0.66 -3.59 -9.97
C ARG A 86 -0.41 -5.09 -9.84
N ASP A 87 0.51 -5.57 -10.66
CA ASP A 87 0.91 -6.97 -10.71
C ASP A 87 1.51 -7.43 -9.36
N ASP A 88 1.18 -8.66 -8.94
CA ASP A 88 1.66 -9.25 -7.69
C ASP A 88 3.19 -9.38 -7.63
N SER A 89 3.89 -9.42 -8.77
CA SER A 89 5.36 -9.33 -8.85
C SER A 89 5.92 -8.07 -8.19
N TRP A 90 5.14 -6.99 -8.10
CA TRP A 90 5.54 -5.79 -7.37
C TRP A 90 5.61 -6.07 -5.88
N LEU A 91 4.66 -6.81 -5.33
CA LEU A 91 4.69 -7.22 -3.92
C LEU A 91 5.94 -8.03 -3.64
N GLY A 92 6.31 -8.95 -4.55
CA GLY A 92 7.57 -9.69 -4.45
C GLY A 92 8.80 -8.79 -4.39
N LYS A 93 8.90 -7.83 -5.32
CA LYS A 93 10.01 -6.86 -5.36
C LYS A 93 10.03 -5.89 -4.16
N LEU A 94 8.93 -5.75 -3.45
CA LEU A 94 8.81 -4.99 -2.21
C LEU A 94 9.01 -5.86 -0.95
N GLY A 95 9.29 -7.16 -1.08
CA GLY A 95 9.41 -8.08 0.06
C GLY A 95 8.09 -8.32 0.78
N LEU A 96 6.96 -8.07 0.10
CA LEU A 96 5.59 -8.26 0.59
C LEU A 96 4.98 -9.58 0.07
N THR A 97 5.82 -10.57 -0.21
CA THR A 97 5.36 -11.89 -0.66
C THR A 97 4.43 -12.48 0.37
N SER A 98 3.19 -12.75 -0.04
CA SER A 98 2.29 -13.60 0.72
C SER A 98 2.95 -14.97 0.78
N HIS A 99 3.55 -15.35 1.91
CA HIS A 99 3.96 -16.74 2.12
C HIS A 99 2.68 -17.58 2.12
N SER A 100 2.34 -18.15 0.97
CA SER A 100 1.22 -19.08 0.78
C SER A 100 1.47 -20.43 1.49
N SER A 101 2.65 -20.64 2.07
CA SER A 101 3.11 -21.91 2.64
C SER A 101 3.04 -22.00 4.17
N THR A 102 2.51 -21.01 4.88
CA THR A 102 2.38 -21.08 6.35
C THR A 102 0.95 -20.72 6.73
N GLY A 103 0.22 -21.65 7.37
CA GLY A 103 -1.18 -21.50 7.77
C GLY A 103 -1.42 -20.32 8.69
N GLY A 104 -1.49 -19.12 8.11
CA GLY A 104 -1.61 -17.85 8.81
C GLY A 104 -3.04 -17.32 8.77
N ARG A 105 -3.39 -16.55 9.81
CA ARG A 105 -4.69 -15.91 9.99
C ARG A 105 -5.08 -15.11 8.73
N PRO A 106 -6.29 -15.31 8.17
CA PRO A 106 -6.73 -14.56 6.99
C PRO A 106 -6.60 -13.05 7.21
N THR A 107 -6.01 -12.33 6.26
CA THR A 107 -5.96 -10.87 6.28
C THR A 107 -7.38 -10.30 6.37
N GLN A 108 -7.64 -9.48 7.39
CA GLN A 108 -8.95 -8.88 7.64
C GLN A 108 -9.36 -7.84 6.58
N ILE A 109 -8.38 -7.31 5.85
CA ILE A 109 -8.56 -6.30 4.80
C ILE A 109 -8.54 -7.01 3.45
N LYS A 110 -9.59 -6.82 2.65
CA LYS A 110 -9.68 -7.36 1.29
C LYS A 110 -9.63 -6.21 0.29
N ILE A 111 -9.24 -6.50 -0.94
CA ILE A 111 -9.49 -5.58 -2.05
C ILE A 111 -10.85 -5.96 -2.62
N ARG A 112 -11.76 -4.99 -2.70
CA ARG A 112 -13.02 -5.16 -3.44
C ARG A 112 -12.60 -5.39 -4.88
N ASN A 113 -12.96 -6.53 -5.46
CA ASN A 113 -12.59 -6.90 -6.83
C ASN A 113 -12.95 -5.74 -7.78
N SER A 114 -11.99 -4.87 -8.06
CA SER A 114 -12.01 -4.03 -9.24
C SER A 114 -12.02 -5.02 -10.39
N ARG A 115 -13.12 -5.04 -11.17
CA ARG A 115 -13.21 -5.84 -12.39
C ARG A 115 -11.89 -5.74 -13.13
N LYS A 116 -11.20 -6.86 -13.33
CA LYS A 116 -9.98 -6.93 -14.12
C LYS A 116 -10.32 -6.38 -15.50
N HIS A 117 -9.92 -5.14 -15.79
CA HIS A 117 -9.80 -4.70 -17.18
C HIS A 117 -8.56 -5.39 -17.72
N TYR A 118 -8.72 -6.64 -18.16
CA TYR A 118 -7.83 -7.21 -19.16
C TYR A 118 -7.95 -6.31 -20.40
N ARG A 119 -6.84 -5.76 -20.85
CA ARG A 119 -6.69 -5.19 -22.18
C ARG A 119 -5.50 -5.85 -22.83
#